data_AF-A0A4Y9J6J1-F1
#
_entry.id   AF-A0A4Y9J6J1-F1
#
_cell.length_a   1.000
_cell.length_b   1.000
_cell.length_c   1.000
_cell.angle_alpha   90.00
_cell.angle_beta   90.00
_cell.angle_gamma   90.00
#
_symmetry.space_group_name_H-M   'P 1'
#
loop_
_entity.id
_entity.type
_entity.pdbx_description
1 polymer ?
#
loop_
_entity_poly.entity_id
_entity_poly.type
_entity_poly.pdbx_seq_one_letter_code
_entity_poly.pdbx_strand_id
1 'polypeptide(L)'
;NGEAMPIESLIELWEDMSFEEKEGWHTTVCERLKTDAESVIEYVIERLAEDGYEEMDVMLYDRLPTDAIDKLQAVLDELFDNSAADVYYPAERIEVE
;
A
#
# COMPACT_ATOMS: atom_id res chain seq x y z
N ASN A 1 8.08 16.76 -4.29
CA ASN A 1 9.19 15.90 -4.76
C ASN A 1 10.25 15.87 -3.69
N GLY A 2 10.10 15.01 -2.70
CA GLY A 2 11.15 14.79 -1.70
C GLY A 2 12.24 13.97 -2.35
N GLU A 3 13.36 14.60 -2.67
CA GLU A 3 14.56 13.86 -3.08
C GLU A 3 14.97 12.96 -1.91
N ALA A 4 15.10 11.66 -2.17
CA ALA A 4 15.63 10.74 -1.18
C ALA A 4 17.08 11.11 -0.91
N MET A 5 17.42 11.46 0.34
CA MET A 5 18.79 11.78 0.72
C MET A 5 19.64 10.51 0.81
N PRO A 6 20.94 10.57 0.47
CA PRO A 6 21.87 9.47 0.71
C PRO A 6 21.93 9.09 2.20
N ILE A 7 22.18 7.81 2.48
CA ILE A 7 22.21 7.30 3.86
C ILE A 7 23.32 7.96 4.68
N GLU A 8 24.43 8.33 4.04
CA GLU A 8 25.55 9.02 4.68
C GLU A 8 25.13 10.40 5.20
N SER A 9 24.33 11.15 4.42
CA SER A 9 23.80 12.45 4.84
C SER A 9 22.77 12.33 5.96
N LEU A 10 22.02 11.22 6.00
CA LEU A 10 21.09 10.94 7.10
C LEU A 10 21.82 10.59 8.40
N ILE A 11 22.95 9.90 8.31
CA ILE A 11 23.81 9.61 9.48
C ILE A 11 24.44 10.90 10.02
N GLU A 12 24.97 11.76 9.15
CA GLU A 12 25.52 13.06 9.56
C GLU A 12 24.44 13.93 10.23
N LEU A 13 23.23 13.98 9.64
CA LEU A 13 22.10 14.70 10.22
C LEU A 13 21.72 14.14 11.59
N TRP A 14 21.72 12.82 11.75
CA TRP A 14 21.46 12.18 13.03
C TRP A 14 22.50 12.56 14.09
N GLU A 15 23.80 12.55 13.75
CA GLU A 15 24.86 12.95 14.70
C GLU A 15 24.70 14.41 15.16
N ASP A 16 24.29 15.32 14.29
CA ASP A 16 24.13 16.76 14.58
C ASP A 16 22.82 17.13 15.32
N MET A 17 21.84 16.23 15.36
CA MET A 17 20.54 16.48 16.02
C MET A 17 20.62 16.44 17.55
N SER A 18 19.90 17.35 18.21
CA SER A 18 19.77 17.40 19.66
C SER A 18 18.96 16.22 20.22
N PHE A 19 19.07 16.00 21.53
CA PHE A 19 18.27 14.99 22.23
C PHE A 19 16.76 15.22 22.02
N GLU A 20 16.29 16.45 22.18
CA GLU A 20 14.87 16.79 22.00
C GLU A 20 14.41 16.60 20.54
N GLU A 21 15.31 16.81 19.56
CA GLU A 21 15.00 16.58 18.15
C GLU A 21 14.91 15.10 17.79
N LYS A 22 15.67 14.25 18.49
CA LYS A 22 15.60 12.78 18.38
C LYS A 22 14.46 12.19 19.21
N GLU A 23 13.95 12.93 20.19
CA GLU A 23 12.83 12.53 21.02
C GLU A 23 11.56 12.38 20.17
N GLY A 24 11.08 11.15 20.01
CA GLY A 24 9.91 10.83 19.20
C GLY A 24 10.22 10.20 17.84
N TRP A 25 11.49 9.92 17.55
CA TRP A 25 11.85 9.09 16.40
C TRP A 25 11.52 7.62 16.65
N HIS A 26 11.07 6.94 15.60
CA HIS A 26 10.75 5.52 15.63
C HIS A 26 11.58 4.77 14.59
N THR A 27 11.92 3.50 14.89
CA THR A 27 12.32 2.54 13.87
C THR A 27 11.14 2.26 12.92
N THR A 28 11.43 1.73 11.74
CA THR A 28 10.39 1.38 10.77
C THR A 28 10.39 -0.12 10.49
N VAL A 29 9.18 -0.67 10.31
CA VAL A 29 8.97 -1.99 9.73
C VAL A 29 8.36 -1.80 8.35
N CYS A 30 8.88 -2.54 7.38
CA CYS A 30 8.35 -2.59 6.03
C CYS A 30 7.45 -3.81 5.88
N GLU A 31 6.20 -3.61 5.48
CA GLU A 31 5.29 -4.69 5.10
C GLU A 31 4.91 -4.54 3.63
N ARG A 32 5.00 -5.64 2.88
CA ARG A 32 4.51 -5.67 1.51
C ARG A 32 3.01 -5.95 1.54
N LEU A 33 2.22 -4.94 1.19
CA LEU A 33 0.78 -5.09 1.07
C LEU A 33 0.45 -5.89 -0.19
N LYS A 34 -0.63 -6.66 -0.12
CA LYS A 34 -1.19 -7.36 -1.27
C LYS A 34 -2.62 -6.91 -1.47
N THR A 35 -2.95 -6.58 -2.71
CA THR A 35 -4.32 -6.29 -3.12
C THR A 35 -4.91 -7.55 -3.73
N ASP A 36 -6.10 -7.90 -3.27
CA ASP A 36 -6.85 -9.04 -3.78
C ASP A 36 -7.72 -8.65 -4.97
N ALA A 37 -7.71 -9.47 -6.02
CA ALA A 37 -8.48 -9.24 -7.24
C ALA A 37 -9.99 -9.19 -6.99
N GLU A 38 -10.52 -9.97 -6.05
CA GLU A 38 -11.94 -9.98 -5.69
C GLU A 38 -12.35 -8.61 -5.14
N SER A 39 -11.57 -8.05 -4.22
CA SER A 39 -11.84 -6.71 -3.66
C SER A 39 -11.78 -5.60 -4.71
N VAL A 40 -10.88 -5.71 -5.69
CA VAL A 40 -10.81 -4.74 -6.81
C VAL A 40 -12.03 -4.87 -7.71
N ILE A 41 -12.45 -6.10 -8.03
CA ILE A 41 -13.63 -6.37 -8.85
C ILE A 41 -14.89 -5.85 -8.16
N GLU A 42 -15.04 -6.13 -6.87
CA GLU A 42 -16.15 -5.65 -6.04
C GLU A 42 -16.21 -4.11 -6.08
N TYR A 43 -15.10 -3.44 -5.79
CA TYR A 43 -15.02 -1.97 -5.85
C TYR A 43 -15.43 -1.40 -7.21
N VAL A 44 -14.98 -2.03 -8.30
CA VAL A 44 -15.33 -1.59 -9.66
C VAL A 44 -16.82 -1.83 -9.93
N ILE A 45 -17.37 -2.97 -9.54
CA ILE A 45 -18.78 -3.32 -9.76
C ILE A 45 -19.69 -2.39 -8.95
N GLU A 46 -19.41 -2.15 -7.67
CA GLU A 46 -20.13 -1.20 -6.84
C GLU A 46 -20.19 0.18 -7.50
N ARG A 47 -19.04 0.64 -8.02
CA ARG A 47 -18.93 1.91 -8.72
C ARG A 47 -19.69 1.94 -10.05
N LEU A 48 -19.80 0.81 -10.76
CA LEU A 48 -20.59 0.71 -11.99
C LEU A 48 -22.09 0.64 -11.71
N ALA A 49 -22.47 0.04 -10.59
CA ALA A 49 -23.85 -0.15 -10.17
C ALA A 49 -24.44 1.04 -9.38
N GLU A 50 -23.62 2.04 -9.03
CA GLU A 50 -23.97 3.17 -8.14
C GLU A 50 -25.32 3.84 -8.49
N ASP A 51 -25.55 4.15 -9.78
CA ASP A 51 -26.80 4.76 -10.27
C ASP A 51 -27.72 3.74 -10.99
N GLY A 52 -27.44 2.45 -10.80
CA GLY A 52 -28.15 1.34 -11.43
C GLY A 52 -29.49 1.02 -10.78
N TYR A 53 -30.19 0.04 -11.37
CA TYR A 53 -31.36 -0.56 -10.74
C TYR A 53 -30.94 -1.48 -9.58
N GLU A 54 -31.88 -1.82 -8.71
CA GLU A 54 -31.66 -2.77 -7.60
C GLU A 54 -31.02 -4.06 -8.11
N GLU A 55 -30.03 -4.58 -7.37
CA GLU A 55 -29.25 -5.79 -7.69
C GLU A 55 -28.42 -5.74 -8.99
N MET A 56 -28.17 -4.53 -9.55
CA MET A 56 -27.31 -4.38 -10.73
C MET A 56 -25.89 -4.91 -10.49
N ASP A 57 -25.35 -4.70 -9.29
CA ASP A 57 -24.07 -5.24 -8.85
C ASP A 57 -23.99 -6.76 -8.96
N VAL A 58 -25.01 -7.48 -8.46
CA VAL A 58 -25.10 -8.94 -8.56
C VAL A 58 -25.15 -9.39 -10.02
N MET A 59 -25.96 -8.73 -10.84
CA MET A 59 -26.05 -9.05 -12.27
C MET A 59 -24.75 -8.81 -13.02
N LEU A 60 -23.99 -7.76 -12.67
CA LEU A 60 -22.69 -7.47 -13.27
C LEU A 60 -21.65 -8.51 -12.84
N TYR A 61 -21.64 -8.89 -11.56
CA TYR A 61 -20.74 -9.89 -11.01
C TYR A 61 -20.97 -11.26 -11.65
N ASP A 62 -22.23 -11.72 -11.74
CA ASP A 62 -22.61 -13.00 -12.35
C ASP A 62 -22.25 -13.11 -13.85
N ARG A 63 -22.04 -11.97 -14.51
CA ARG A 63 -21.67 -11.91 -15.93
C ARG A 63 -20.17 -11.90 -16.16
N LEU A 64 -19.36 -11.88 -15.10
CA LEU A 64 -17.92 -11.99 -15.25
C LEU A 64 -17.52 -13.34 -15.85
N PRO A 65 -16.45 -13.37 -16.68
CA PRO A 65 -15.81 -14.62 -17.05
C PRO A 65 -15.42 -15.41 -15.79
N THR A 66 -15.54 -16.74 -15.84
CA THR A 66 -15.18 -17.63 -14.73
C THR A 66 -13.71 -17.52 -14.33
N ASP A 67 -12.85 -17.01 -15.22
CA ASP A 67 -11.42 -16.81 -15.00
C ASP A 67 -11.04 -15.34 -14.76
N ALA A 68 -12.01 -14.45 -14.52
CA ALA A 68 -11.77 -13.03 -14.36
C ALA A 68 -10.92 -12.72 -13.12
N ILE A 69 -11.19 -13.38 -11.99
CA ILE A 69 -10.46 -13.20 -10.73
C ILE A 69 -9.00 -13.61 -10.93
N ASP A 70 -8.76 -14.83 -11.44
CA ASP A 70 -7.40 -15.34 -11.68
C ASP A 70 -6.61 -14.45 -12.64
N LYS A 71 -7.25 -13.97 -13.71
CA LYS A 71 -6.62 -13.06 -14.69
C LYS A 71 -6.23 -11.74 -14.05
N LEU A 72 -7.12 -11.14 -13.26
CA LEU A 72 -6.83 -9.87 -12.61
C LEU A 72 -5.76 -10.05 -11.53
N GLN A 73 -5.80 -11.15 -10.77
CA GLN A 73 -4.79 -11.43 -9.75
C GLN A 73 -3.40 -11.54 -10.36
N ALA A 74 -3.25 -12.23 -11.49
CA ALA A 74 -1.96 -12.31 -12.19
C ALA A 74 -1.43 -10.92 -12.60
N VAL A 75 -2.31 -10.02 -13.05
CA VAL A 75 -1.94 -8.65 -13.40
C VAL A 75 -1.55 -7.83 -12.15
N LEU A 76 -2.30 -7.96 -11.05
CA LEU A 76 -1.99 -7.29 -9.80
C LEU A 76 -0.64 -7.78 -9.24
N ASP A 77 -0.40 -9.09 -9.25
CA ASP A 77 0.86 -9.68 -8.81
C ASP A 77 2.03 -9.15 -9.64
N GLU A 78 1.90 -9.07 -10.97
CA GLU A 78 2.93 -8.50 -11.85
C GLU A 78 3.17 -7.01 -11.58
N LEU A 79 2.10 -6.22 -11.44
CA LEU A 79 2.19 -4.77 -11.20
C LEU A 79 2.86 -4.44 -9.85
N PHE A 80 2.66 -5.29 -8.85
CA PHE A 80 3.16 -5.09 -7.49
C PHE A 80 4.34 -6.00 -7.13
N ASP A 81 4.95 -6.69 -8.10
CA ASP A 81 6.24 -7.38 -7.94
C ASP A 81 7.42 -6.38 -7.93
N ASN A 82 7.30 -5.34 -7.13
CA ASN A 82 8.27 -4.29 -6.92
C ASN A 82 7.98 -3.57 -5.59
N SER A 83 8.76 -2.55 -5.27
CA SER A 83 8.64 -1.80 -4.01
C SER A 83 7.45 -0.84 -3.95
N ALA A 84 6.61 -0.75 -4.98
CA ALA A 84 5.42 0.12 -4.94
C ALA A 84 4.37 -0.37 -3.94
N ALA A 85 4.42 -1.64 -3.52
CA ALA A 85 3.57 -2.21 -2.48
C ALA A 85 4.26 -2.28 -1.09
N ASP A 86 5.49 -1.78 -0.98
CA ASP A 86 6.21 -1.76 0.29
C ASP A 86 5.75 -0.53 1.10
N VAL A 87 5.06 -0.79 2.22
CA VAL A 87 4.55 0.25 3.12
C VAL A 87 5.31 0.21 4.43
N TYR A 88 5.77 1.38 4.86
CA TYR A 88 6.58 1.54 6.06
C TYR A 88 5.74 2.05 7.22
N TYR A 89 5.74 1.29 8.31
CA TYR A 89 5.04 1.62 9.56
C TYR A 89 6.06 1.95 10.66
N PRO A 90 5.76 2.93 11.54
CA PRO A 90 6.52 3.11 12.76
C PRO A 90 6.43 1.85 13.64
N ALA A 91 7.58 1.36 14.10
CA ALA A 91 7.68 0.20 14.97
C ALA A 91 7.98 0.64 16.42
N GLU A 92 9.25 0.75 16.79
CA GLU A 92 9.66 1.01 18.17
C GLU A 92 10.21 2.43 18.30
N ARG A 93 9.93 3.11 19.42
CA ARG A 93 10.55 4.40 19.69
C ARG A 93 12.05 4.20 19.92
N ILE A 94 12.88 5.01 19.29
CA ILE A 94 14.32 4.99 19.54
C ILE A 94 14.57 5.62 20.92
N GLU A 95 15.26 4.88 21.79
CA GLU A 95 15.79 5.43 23.03
C GLU A 95 17.11 6.13 22.71
N VAL A 96 17.17 7.42 23.05
CA VAL A 96 18.35 8.26 22.86
C VAL A 96 19.03 8.34 24.23
N GLU A 97 20.31 7.97 24.34
CA GLU A 97 21.13 8.11 25.56
C GLU A 97 21.96 9.40 25.55
#